data_AF-A0A2W7N0S2-F1
#
_entry.id   AF-A0A2W7N0S2-F1
#
_cell.length_a   1.000
_cell.length_b   1.000
_cell.length_c   1.000
_cell.angle_alpha   90.00
_cell.angle_beta   90.00
_cell.angle_gamma   90.00
#
_symmetry.space_group_name_H-M   'P 1'
#
loop_
_entity.id
_entity.type
_entity.pdbx_description
1 polymer ?
#
loop_
_entity_poly.entity_id
_entity_poly.type
_entity_poly.pdbx_seq_one_letter_code
_entity_poly.pdbx_strand_id
1 'polypeptide(L)'
;MNKHWHICAILLLMALYTSCTKEDLDNDSPYVYNTQSSIMYGNQSATFKEILFYIQPYLMIDGVKKYPATDSLLNITMKVNRLTWGSVSSLPIDTTIFDLETVKNFRVTNVPIKYPVVASYQISNTTTTNAGHFADLLLNYQSLLAGDYLFRIESFDIRRADGTIKKCPTAASVPLTVKPDQRGSYIGEFEIEIKP
;
A
#
# COMPACT_ATOMS: atom_id res chain seq x y z
N MET A 1 -13.22 36.49 70.28
CA MET A 1 -13.91 37.17 69.16
C MET A 1 -13.54 36.46 67.86
N ASN A 2 -14.34 35.50 67.38
CA ASN A 2 -14.14 34.84 66.07
C ASN A 2 -15.44 34.19 65.53
N LYS A 3 -16.60 34.82 65.77
CA LYS A 3 -17.90 34.32 65.25
C LYS A 3 -18.22 34.78 63.82
N HIS A 4 -17.49 35.75 63.27
CA HIS A 4 -17.75 36.27 61.92
C HIS A 4 -17.10 35.44 60.79
N TRP A 5 -16.04 34.69 61.08
CA TRP A 5 -15.35 33.85 60.08
C TRP A 5 -16.16 32.60 59.69
N HIS A 6 -16.86 31.98 60.63
CA HIS A 6 -17.68 30.79 60.36
C HIS A 6 -18.95 31.12 59.57
N ILE A 7 -19.51 32.32 59.73
CA ILE A 7 -20.71 32.75 59.00
C ILE A 7 -20.38 33.04 57.53
N CYS A 8 -19.24 33.68 57.24
CA CYS A 8 -18.78 33.88 55.86
C CYS A 8 -18.44 32.56 55.15
N ALA A 9 -17.84 31.59 55.84
CA ALA A 9 -17.50 30.29 55.26
C ALA A 9 -18.75 29.46 54.91
N ILE A 10 -19.81 29.54 55.71
CA ILE A 10 -21.07 28.82 55.47
C ILE A 10 -21.89 29.48 54.34
N LEU A 11 -21.89 30.82 54.25
CA LEU A 11 -22.51 31.55 53.15
C LEU A 11 -21.80 31.29 51.80
N LEU A 12 -20.47 31.16 51.80
CA LEU A 12 -19.71 30.82 50.60
C LEU A 12 -19.96 29.37 50.15
N LEU A 13 -20.16 28.43 51.10
CA LEU A 13 -20.49 27.05 50.78
C LEU A 13 -21.92 26.89 50.25
N MET A 14 -22.90 27.63 50.78
CA MET A 14 -24.28 27.59 50.25
C MET A 14 -24.39 28.20 48.84
N ALA A 15 -23.58 29.22 48.52
CA ALA A 15 -23.52 29.79 47.17
C ALA A 15 -22.97 28.81 46.11
N LEU A 16 -22.23 27.78 46.52
CA LEU A 16 -21.72 26.72 45.64
C LEU A 16 -22.76 25.60 45.36
N TYR A 17 -23.86 25.53 46.11
CA TYR A 17 -24.89 24.49 45.94
C TYR A 17 -26.11 24.92 45.10
N THR A 18 -26.24 26.20 44.73
CA THR A 18 -27.39 26.70 43.95
C THR A 18 -27.10 26.95 42.47
N SER A 19 -25.94 26.57 41.94
CA SER A 19 -25.65 26.60 40.51
C SER A 19 -25.58 25.20 39.92
N CYS A 20 -26.72 24.50 39.92
CA CYS A 20 -26.95 23.39 39.02
C CYS A 20 -28.45 23.27 38.73
N THR A 21 -29.03 24.34 38.18
CA THR A 21 -30.26 24.24 37.40
C THR A 21 -29.87 23.70 36.03
N LYS A 22 -30.31 22.48 35.71
CA LYS A 22 -30.30 21.92 34.36
C LYS A 22 -31.37 22.66 33.55
N GLU A 23 -31.07 23.85 33.07
CA GLU A 23 -31.86 24.53 32.06
C GLU A 23 -30.89 25.29 31.13
N ASP A 24 -31.00 24.97 29.86
CA ASP A 24 -30.46 25.68 28.69
C ASP A 24 -28.94 25.72 28.51
N LEU A 25 -28.39 24.59 28.04
CA LEU A 25 -27.14 24.52 27.28
C LEU A 25 -27.39 23.88 25.91
N ASP A 26 -28.39 24.40 25.20
CA ASP A 26 -28.47 24.27 23.74
C ASP A 26 -27.95 25.58 23.13
N ASN A 27 -26.91 25.44 22.29
CA ASN A 27 -26.16 26.45 21.51
C ASN A 27 -24.91 27.05 22.16
N ASP A 28 -23.79 26.95 21.42
CA ASP A 28 -22.46 27.54 21.63
C ASP A 28 -21.44 26.84 22.55
N SER A 29 -21.46 25.50 22.57
CA SER A 29 -20.23 24.74 22.87
C SER A 29 -19.47 24.44 21.56
N PRO A 30 -18.18 24.80 21.42
CA PRO A 30 -17.36 24.40 20.28
C PRO A 30 -17.08 22.87 20.24
N TYR A 31 -17.62 22.12 21.21
CA TYR A 31 -17.53 20.67 21.33
C TYR A 31 -18.89 19.97 21.15
N VAL A 32 -19.85 20.58 20.43
CA VAL A 32 -21.00 19.82 19.94
C VAL A 32 -20.49 18.84 18.88
N TYR A 33 -20.31 17.59 19.30
CA TYR A 33 -20.04 16.47 18.40
C TYR A 33 -21.30 16.24 17.58
N ASN A 34 -21.43 16.94 16.45
CA ASN A 34 -22.44 16.64 15.47
C ASN A 34 -22.11 15.24 14.91
N THR A 35 -22.92 14.24 15.27
CA THR A 35 -22.75 12.88 14.72
C THR A 35 -23.03 12.84 13.21
N GLN A 36 -23.62 13.89 12.64
CA GLN A 36 -23.73 14.11 11.18
C GLN A 36 -22.52 14.81 10.55
N SER A 37 -21.53 15.26 11.33
CA SER A 37 -20.22 15.70 10.81
C SER A 37 -19.17 14.58 10.86
N SER A 38 -19.62 13.33 10.80
CA SER A 38 -18.78 12.29 10.22
C SER A 38 -18.66 12.65 8.74
N ILE A 39 -17.43 12.99 8.32
CA ILE A 39 -17.08 13.13 6.91
C ILE A 39 -17.28 11.74 6.29
N MET A 40 -18.52 11.45 5.91
CA MET A 40 -18.86 10.28 5.13
C MET A 40 -18.39 10.59 3.71
N TYR A 41 -17.15 10.15 3.44
CA TYR A 41 -16.65 9.90 2.10
C TYR A 41 -17.76 9.22 1.30
N GLY A 42 -18.15 9.83 0.17
CA GLY A 42 -19.30 9.36 -0.60
C GLY A 42 -19.16 7.89 -0.96
N ASN A 43 -20.16 7.08 -0.59
CA ASN A 43 -20.60 5.78 -1.14
C ASN A 43 -19.58 4.73 -1.68
N GLN A 44 -18.27 4.89 -1.50
CA GLN A 44 -17.26 3.94 -1.93
C GLN A 44 -16.94 3.00 -0.77
N SER A 45 -17.55 1.82 -0.81
CA SER A 45 -17.47 0.75 0.18
C SER A 45 -16.12 0.00 0.17
N ALA A 46 -15.36 0.05 -0.93
CA ALA A 46 -14.07 -0.64 -1.05
C ALA A 46 -12.94 0.22 -1.59
N THR A 47 -11.90 0.37 -0.76
CA THR A 47 -10.61 1.01 -1.08
C THR A 47 -9.74 0.08 -1.95
N PHE A 48 -9.18 0.60 -3.04
CA PHE A 48 -8.23 -0.12 -3.88
C PHE A 48 -6.91 -0.38 -3.13
N LYS A 49 -6.46 -1.63 -3.09
CA LYS A 49 -5.33 -2.08 -2.28
C LYS A 49 -4.35 -3.00 -3.00
N GLU A 50 -4.75 -3.65 -4.09
CA GLU A 50 -3.98 -4.77 -4.67
C GLU A 50 -3.91 -4.71 -6.19
N ILE A 51 -2.70 -4.88 -6.73
CA ILE A 51 -2.46 -5.03 -8.17
C ILE A 51 -1.90 -6.43 -8.42
N LEU A 52 -2.53 -7.20 -9.30
CA LEU A 52 -2.13 -8.55 -9.67
C LEU A 52 -1.60 -8.57 -11.10
N PHE A 53 -0.49 -9.25 -11.34
CA PHE A 53 0.10 -9.39 -12.67
C PHE A 53 1.09 -10.55 -12.73
N TYR A 54 1.51 -10.91 -13.95
CA TYR A 54 2.62 -11.84 -14.15
C TYR A 54 3.83 -11.12 -14.75
N ILE A 55 5.02 -11.49 -14.32
CA ILE A 55 6.27 -11.15 -15.01
C ILE A 55 6.78 -12.39 -15.72
N GLN A 56 7.10 -12.27 -17.01
CA GLN A 56 7.71 -13.30 -17.83
C GLN A 56 9.09 -12.79 -18.30
N PRO A 57 10.16 -12.98 -17.51
CA PRO A 57 11.49 -12.58 -17.90
C PRO A 57 12.01 -13.49 -19.02
N TYR A 58 12.80 -12.95 -19.94
CA TYR A 58 13.48 -13.76 -20.96
C TYR A 58 14.85 -13.21 -21.34
N LEU A 59 15.74 -14.10 -21.75
CA LEU A 59 17.03 -13.79 -22.37
C LEU A 59 16.91 -14.06 -23.87
N MET A 60 17.46 -13.18 -24.69
CA MET A 60 17.69 -13.49 -26.11
C MET A 60 19.04 -14.19 -26.27
N ILE A 61 19.00 -15.46 -26.70
CA ILE A 61 20.19 -16.29 -26.97
C ILE A 61 20.07 -16.77 -28.41
N ASP A 62 20.98 -16.32 -29.28
CA ASP A 62 21.03 -16.69 -30.70
C ASP A 62 19.68 -16.50 -31.44
N GLY A 63 18.95 -15.44 -31.10
CA GLY A 63 17.64 -15.12 -31.68
C GLY A 63 16.46 -15.88 -31.07
N VAL A 64 16.71 -16.73 -30.08
CA VAL A 64 15.68 -17.54 -29.39
C VAL A 64 15.48 -17.04 -27.96
N LYS A 65 14.22 -16.96 -27.52
CA LYS A 65 13.87 -16.64 -26.13
C LYS A 65 14.17 -17.82 -25.23
N LYS A 66 14.92 -17.55 -24.15
CA LYS A 66 15.22 -18.48 -23.07
C LYS A 66 14.69 -17.90 -21.77
N TYR A 67 13.91 -18.67 -21.02
CA TYR A 67 13.22 -18.20 -19.83
C TYR A 67 13.99 -18.62 -18.58
N PRO A 68 14.49 -17.67 -17.77
CA PRO A 68 15.23 -18.01 -16.58
C PRO A 68 14.30 -18.58 -15.49
N ALA A 69 14.72 -19.69 -14.91
CA ALA A 69 14.07 -20.39 -13.83
C ALA A 69 14.75 -20.04 -12.50
N THR A 70 13.98 -19.44 -11.60
CA THR A 70 14.32 -19.14 -10.21
C THR A 70 13.09 -19.41 -9.36
N ASP A 71 13.23 -19.68 -8.06
CA ASP A 71 12.07 -19.95 -7.20
C ASP A 71 11.11 -18.76 -7.17
N SER A 72 11.65 -17.54 -7.13
CA SER A 72 10.88 -16.29 -7.21
C SER A 72 11.72 -15.15 -7.79
N LEU A 73 11.03 -14.12 -8.26
CA LEU A 73 11.61 -12.79 -8.52
C LEU A 73 11.55 -11.99 -7.23
N LEU A 74 12.63 -11.27 -6.94
CA LEU A 74 12.81 -10.52 -5.70
C LEU A 74 12.73 -9.01 -5.98
N ASN A 75 12.47 -8.21 -4.95
CA ASN A 75 12.58 -6.74 -4.99
C ASN A 75 11.98 -6.08 -6.24
N ILE A 76 10.76 -6.49 -6.61
CA ILE A 76 10.02 -5.94 -7.74
C ILE A 76 9.55 -4.54 -7.36
N THR A 77 10.24 -3.53 -7.87
CA THR A 77 9.94 -2.12 -7.62
C THR A 77 8.90 -1.62 -8.61
N MET A 78 7.83 -1.02 -8.11
CA MET A 78 6.70 -0.58 -8.93
C MET A 78 6.32 0.87 -8.66
N LYS A 79 5.80 1.53 -9.69
CA LYS A 79 5.20 2.86 -9.62
C LYS A 79 3.83 2.90 -10.24
N VAL A 80 2.96 3.74 -9.68
CA VAL A 80 1.72 4.16 -10.30
C VAL A 80 1.82 5.66 -10.57
N ASN A 81 1.76 6.05 -11.85
CA ASN A 81 2.17 7.36 -12.34
C ASN A 81 3.59 7.73 -11.87
N ARG A 82 3.71 8.72 -10.98
CA ARG A 82 4.99 9.18 -10.41
C ARG A 82 5.22 8.69 -8.98
N LEU A 83 4.25 7.99 -8.39
CA LEU A 83 4.28 7.58 -7.00
C LEU A 83 4.80 6.14 -6.88
N THR A 84 5.68 5.91 -5.90
CA THR A 84 6.14 4.57 -5.55
C THR A 84 4.99 3.76 -4.97
N TRP A 85 4.67 2.63 -5.61
CA TRP A 85 3.63 1.71 -5.13
C TRP A 85 4.17 0.77 -4.04
N GLY A 86 5.40 0.30 -4.20
CA GLY A 86 6.06 -0.57 -3.23
C GLY A 86 7.13 -1.46 -3.88
N SER A 87 7.71 -2.33 -3.04
CA SER A 87 8.62 -3.38 -3.45
C SER A 87 8.15 -4.72 -2.88
N VAL A 88 7.97 -5.71 -3.75
CA VAL A 88 7.45 -7.04 -3.37
C VAL A 88 8.25 -8.15 -4.06
N SER A 89 8.08 -9.40 -3.63
CA SER A 89 8.56 -10.56 -4.39
C SER A 89 7.41 -11.23 -5.13
N SER A 90 7.71 -11.96 -6.21
CA SER A 90 6.72 -12.84 -6.82
C SER A 90 6.36 -13.98 -5.86
N LEU A 91 5.21 -14.62 -6.09
CA LEU A 91 4.95 -15.89 -5.42
C LEU A 91 5.98 -16.93 -5.90
N PRO A 92 6.35 -17.89 -5.03
CA PRO A 92 7.27 -18.94 -5.40
C PRO A 92 6.63 -19.87 -6.44
N ILE A 93 7.45 -20.37 -7.35
CA ILE A 93 7.09 -21.39 -8.32
C ILE A 93 7.98 -22.62 -8.12
N ASP A 94 7.43 -23.80 -8.38
CA ASP A 94 8.23 -25.02 -8.46
C ASP A 94 8.96 -25.05 -9.80
N THR A 95 10.29 -24.93 -9.76
CA THR A 95 11.13 -24.94 -10.97
C THR A 95 11.65 -26.33 -11.33
N THR A 96 11.41 -27.34 -10.48
CA THR A 96 11.91 -28.71 -10.70
C THR A 96 11.22 -29.44 -11.84
N ILE A 97 10.06 -28.93 -12.27
CA ILE A 97 9.25 -29.47 -13.37
C ILE A 97 9.79 -29.14 -14.76
N PHE A 98 10.79 -28.25 -14.86
CA PHE A 98 11.34 -27.80 -16.13
C PHE A 98 12.66 -28.49 -16.45
N ASP A 99 12.89 -28.78 -17.73
CA ASP A 99 14.22 -29.12 -18.22
C ASP A 99 15.07 -27.85 -18.29
N LEU A 100 16.07 -27.78 -17.41
CA LEU A 100 16.91 -26.59 -17.21
C LEU A 100 18.33 -26.78 -17.74
N GLU A 101 18.80 -25.83 -18.54
CA GLU A 101 20.20 -25.68 -18.93
C GLU A 101 20.81 -24.42 -18.28
N THR A 102 22.13 -24.31 -18.23
CA THR A 102 22.80 -23.11 -17.71
C THR A 102 23.35 -22.26 -18.85
N VAL A 103 22.87 -21.02 -18.98
CA VAL A 103 23.31 -20.07 -20.01
C VAL A 103 23.56 -18.70 -19.39
N LYS A 104 24.76 -18.12 -19.59
CA LYS A 104 25.16 -16.80 -19.05
C LYS A 104 24.87 -16.63 -17.55
N ASN A 105 25.16 -17.68 -16.77
CA ASN A 105 24.89 -17.83 -15.33
C ASN A 105 23.41 -17.79 -14.95
N PHE A 106 22.49 -18.11 -15.86
CA PHE A 106 21.08 -18.35 -15.55
C PHE A 106 20.75 -19.81 -15.77
N ARG A 107 19.94 -20.41 -14.88
CA ARG A 107 19.21 -21.64 -15.21
C ARG A 107 18.06 -21.23 -16.12
N VAL A 108 17.96 -21.81 -17.31
CA VAL A 108 16.98 -21.40 -18.33
C VAL A 108 16.27 -22.61 -18.93
N THR A 109 15.08 -22.36 -19.47
CA THR A 109 14.30 -23.33 -20.25
C THR A 109 13.76 -22.68 -21.52
N ASN A 110 13.29 -23.50 -22.46
CA ASN A 110 12.57 -23.04 -23.66
C ASN A 110 11.08 -22.81 -23.40
N VAL A 111 10.57 -23.24 -22.24
CA VAL A 111 9.17 -23.10 -21.86
C VAL A 111 8.96 -21.74 -21.16
N PRO A 112 7.97 -20.92 -21.56
CA PRO A 112 7.67 -19.68 -20.87
C PRO A 112 7.37 -19.88 -19.38
N ILE A 113 8.09 -19.16 -18.53
CA ILE A 113 7.87 -19.15 -17.07
C ILE A 113 7.25 -17.81 -16.67
N LYS A 114 6.10 -17.88 -16.00
CA LYS A 114 5.34 -16.72 -15.52
C LYS A 114 5.42 -16.65 -14.01
N TYR A 115 5.88 -15.52 -13.49
CA TYR A 115 6.01 -15.24 -12.07
C TYR A 115 4.82 -14.39 -11.62
N PRO A 116 3.82 -14.96 -10.91
CA PRO A 116 2.70 -14.20 -10.37
C PRO A 116 3.15 -13.23 -9.29
N VAL A 117 2.61 -12.02 -9.32
CA VAL A 117 2.91 -10.95 -8.36
C VAL A 117 1.60 -10.43 -7.78
N VAL A 118 1.54 -10.35 -6.45
CA VAL A 118 0.47 -9.71 -5.70
C VAL A 118 1.06 -8.47 -5.03
N ALA A 119 0.84 -7.32 -5.64
CA ALA A 119 1.37 -6.05 -5.16
C ALA A 119 0.34 -5.33 -4.30
N SER A 120 0.27 -5.72 -3.02
CA SER A 120 -0.50 -4.99 -2.01
C SER A 120 0.19 -3.66 -1.69
N TYR A 121 -0.60 -2.59 -1.53
CA TYR A 121 -0.09 -1.29 -1.10
C TYR A 121 0.56 -1.42 0.29
N GLN A 122 1.84 -1.05 0.39
CA GLN A 122 2.60 -1.09 1.64
C GLN A 122 2.56 0.28 2.32
N ILE A 123 1.97 0.34 3.51
CA ILE A 123 2.03 1.55 4.35
C ILE A 123 3.43 1.64 4.95
N SER A 124 4.16 2.71 4.64
CA SER A 124 5.57 2.85 5.00
C SER A 124 5.82 3.20 6.47
N ASN A 125 4.81 3.55 7.27
CA ASN A 125 4.95 3.79 8.71
C ASN A 125 3.64 3.50 9.46
N THR A 126 3.66 2.54 10.39
CA THR A 126 2.53 2.23 11.28
C THR A 126 2.65 2.91 12.66
N THR A 127 3.75 3.60 12.93
CA THR A 127 3.97 4.34 14.19
C THR A 127 3.45 5.77 14.06
N THR A 128 2.24 6.02 14.57
CA THR A 128 1.64 7.35 14.66
C THR A 128 2.05 8.04 15.96
N THR A 129 3.19 8.74 15.98
CA THR A 129 3.59 9.54 17.16
C THR A 129 2.97 10.94 17.20
N ASN A 130 2.42 11.44 16.08
CA ASN A 130 1.98 12.84 15.96
C ASN A 130 0.76 12.94 15.03
N ALA A 131 -0.13 13.92 15.23
CA ALA A 131 -1.33 14.13 14.41
C ALA A 131 -1.04 14.34 12.91
N GLY A 132 0.14 14.90 12.56
CA GLY A 132 0.62 14.99 11.18
C GLY A 132 0.88 13.63 10.54
N HIS A 133 1.42 12.67 11.29
CA HIS A 133 1.61 11.29 10.80
C HIS A 133 0.28 10.56 10.61
N PHE A 134 -0.75 10.89 11.40
CA PHE A 134 -2.09 10.36 11.20
C PHE A 134 -2.75 10.94 9.93
N ALA A 135 -2.53 12.22 9.63
CA ALA A 135 -2.96 12.84 8.37
C ALA A 135 -2.24 12.22 7.16
N ASP A 136 -0.93 11.95 7.25
CA ASP A 136 -0.19 11.22 6.22
C ASP A 136 -0.67 9.77 6.09
N LEU A 137 -1.04 9.12 7.19
CA LEU A 137 -1.63 7.77 7.15
C LEU A 137 -3.01 7.78 6.49
N LEU A 138 -3.83 8.82 6.74
CA LEU A 138 -5.13 9.06 6.09
C LEU A 138 -5.00 9.44 4.61
N LEU A 139 -4.00 10.23 4.24
CA LEU A 139 -3.68 10.59 2.85
C LEU A 139 -3.08 9.40 2.09
N ASN A 140 -2.25 8.57 2.73
CA ASN A 140 -1.82 7.28 2.17
C ASN A 140 -2.98 6.26 2.14
N TYR A 141 -3.98 6.42 3.01
CA TYR A 141 -5.26 5.71 2.94
C TYR A 141 -6.16 6.21 1.80
N GLN A 142 -5.88 7.39 1.21
CA GLN A 142 -6.36 7.76 -0.11
C GLN A 142 -5.62 6.90 -1.15
N SER A 143 -5.96 5.61 -1.14
CA SER A 143 -6.31 4.81 -2.30
C SER A 143 -6.18 5.55 -3.62
N LEU A 144 -5.63 4.85 -4.62
CA LEU A 144 -5.94 5.16 -6.01
C LEU A 144 -7.47 5.29 -6.11
N LEU A 145 -7.93 6.52 -6.31
CA LEU A 145 -9.35 6.80 -6.54
C LEU A 145 -9.75 6.15 -7.87
N ALA A 146 -11.06 6.08 -8.11
CA ALA A 146 -11.53 5.65 -9.42
C ALA A 146 -10.95 6.57 -10.52
N GLY A 147 -10.32 5.96 -11.53
CA GLY A 147 -9.61 6.69 -12.57
C GLY A 147 -8.61 5.82 -13.33
N ASP A 148 -7.97 6.44 -14.32
CA ASP A 148 -6.96 5.81 -15.16
C ASP A 148 -5.56 6.27 -14.76
N TYR A 149 -4.67 5.30 -14.63
CA TYR A 149 -3.29 5.47 -14.18
C TYR A 149 -2.34 4.72 -15.10
N LEU A 150 -1.04 5.07 -15.02
CA LEU A 150 0.02 4.31 -15.65
C LEU A 150 0.75 3.48 -14.59
N PHE A 151 0.66 2.16 -14.67
CA PHE A 151 1.47 1.27 -13.83
C PHE A 151 2.80 0.96 -14.51
N ARG A 152 3.89 0.96 -13.75
CA ARG A 152 5.25 0.67 -14.25
C ARG A 152 6.00 -0.25 -13.31
N ILE A 153 6.68 -1.23 -13.87
CA ILE A 153 7.74 -1.99 -13.20
C ILE A 153 9.07 -1.30 -13.51
N GLU A 154 9.83 -0.92 -12.48
CA GLU A 154 11.12 -0.23 -12.63
C GLU A 154 12.31 -1.20 -12.60
N SER A 155 12.22 -2.22 -11.76
CA SER A 155 13.25 -3.25 -11.65
C SER A 155 12.72 -4.46 -10.92
N PHE A 156 13.41 -5.57 -11.08
CA PHE A 156 13.31 -6.73 -10.21
C PHE A 156 14.67 -7.39 -10.10
N ASP A 157 14.84 -8.23 -9.10
CA ASP A 157 16.04 -8.99 -8.84
C ASP A 157 15.79 -10.47 -9.16
N ILE A 158 16.80 -11.12 -9.75
CA ILE A 158 16.75 -12.53 -10.12
C ILE A 158 17.99 -13.25 -9.58
N ARG A 159 17.79 -14.45 -9.01
CA ARG A 159 18.89 -15.30 -8.56
C ARG A 159 19.52 -16.00 -9.75
N ARG A 160 20.85 -15.90 -9.85
CA ARG A 160 21.67 -16.56 -10.86
C ARG A 160 22.02 -17.99 -10.43
N ALA A 161 22.49 -18.79 -11.39
CA ALA A 161 22.89 -20.19 -11.17
C ALA A 161 24.04 -20.34 -10.16
N ASP A 162 24.86 -19.31 -9.98
CA ASP A 162 25.93 -19.24 -8.98
C ASP A 162 25.46 -18.75 -7.59
N GLY A 163 24.16 -18.52 -7.42
CA GLY A 163 23.55 -18.02 -6.19
C GLY A 163 23.58 -16.50 -6.04
N THR A 164 24.28 -15.76 -6.92
CA THR A 164 24.32 -14.30 -6.87
C THR A 164 22.97 -13.69 -7.27
N ILE A 165 22.69 -12.48 -6.78
CA ILE A 165 21.48 -11.74 -7.14
C ILE A 165 21.84 -10.71 -8.21
N LYS A 166 21.12 -10.73 -9.33
CA LYS A 166 21.23 -9.72 -10.38
C LYS A 166 20.01 -8.82 -10.38
N LYS A 167 20.24 -7.51 -10.35
CA LYS A 167 19.22 -6.50 -10.60
C LYS A 167 18.96 -6.33 -12.09
N CYS A 168 17.70 -6.45 -12.49
CA CYS A 168 17.21 -6.31 -13.85
C CYS A 168 16.37 -5.02 -13.95
N PRO A 169 16.96 -3.91 -14.42
CA PRO A 169 16.19 -2.68 -14.68
C PRO A 169 15.25 -2.89 -15.87
N THR A 170 14.07 -2.29 -15.80
CA THR A 170 13.06 -2.32 -16.84
C THR A 170 12.24 -1.04 -16.82
N ALA A 171 11.52 -0.76 -17.92
CA ALA A 171 10.57 0.35 -18.01
C ALA A 171 9.19 -0.14 -18.47
N ALA A 172 8.90 -1.44 -18.26
CA ALA A 172 7.66 -2.04 -18.70
C ALA A 172 6.45 -1.38 -18.00
N SER A 173 5.47 -0.94 -18.79
CA SER A 173 4.33 -0.18 -18.29
C SER A 173 3.04 -0.53 -19.02
N VAL A 174 1.94 -0.47 -18.30
CA VAL A 174 0.59 -0.72 -18.81
C VAL A 174 -0.41 0.25 -18.18
N PRO A 175 -1.53 0.56 -18.84
CA PRO A 175 -2.62 1.29 -18.21
C PRO A 175 -3.22 0.47 -17.05
N LEU A 176 -3.55 1.15 -15.97
CA LEU A 176 -4.27 0.64 -14.81
C LEU A 176 -5.54 1.47 -14.64
N THR A 177 -6.70 0.86 -14.89
CA THR A 177 -7.99 1.46 -14.57
C THR A 177 -8.45 0.97 -13.20
N VAL A 178 -8.69 1.91 -12.28
CA VAL A 178 -9.31 1.65 -10.99
C VAL A 178 -10.77 2.03 -11.07
N LYS A 179 -11.66 1.08 -10.81
CA LYS A 179 -13.10 1.33 -10.76
C LYS A 179 -13.55 1.71 -9.34
N PRO A 180 -14.68 2.44 -9.19
CA PRO A 180 -15.31 2.60 -7.89
C PRO A 180 -15.55 1.23 -7.24
N ASP A 181 -15.39 1.15 -5.92
CA ASP A 181 -15.64 -0.07 -5.13
C ASP A 181 -14.76 -1.28 -5.51
N GLN A 182 -13.63 -1.06 -6.18
CA GLN A 182 -12.71 -2.12 -6.56
C GLN A 182 -11.58 -2.24 -5.53
N ARG A 183 -11.43 -3.42 -4.92
CA ARG A 183 -10.33 -3.69 -3.97
C ARG A 183 -9.00 -4.02 -4.66
N GLY A 184 -9.02 -4.60 -5.85
CA GLY A 184 -7.82 -4.90 -6.59
C GLY A 184 -8.07 -5.18 -8.07
N SER A 185 -7.02 -5.14 -8.88
CA SER A 185 -7.12 -5.33 -10.34
C SER A 185 -6.02 -6.25 -10.86
N TYR A 186 -6.39 -7.12 -11.80
CA TYR A 186 -5.41 -7.83 -12.62
C TYR A 186 -5.10 -6.99 -13.86
N ILE A 187 -3.82 -6.70 -14.08
CA ILE A 187 -3.36 -5.78 -15.16
C ILE A 187 -2.63 -6.49 -16.30
N GLY A 188 -2.59 -7.83 -16.30
CA GLY A 188 -2.02 -8.60 -17.40
C GLY A 188 -0.63 -9.18 -17.11
N GLU A 189 0.13 -9.33 -18.19
CA GLU A 189 1.43 -10.00 -18.19
C GLU A 189 2.50 -9.10 -18.80
N PHE A 190 3.67 -9.08 -18.18
CA PHE A 190 4.81 -8.30 -18.62
C PHE A 190 5.88 -9.26 -19.16
N GLU A 191 6.07 -9.27 -20.47
CA GLU A 191 7.20 -9.94 -21.07
C GLU A 191 8.43 -9.00 -21.06
N ILE A 192 9.48 -9.39 -20.33
CA ILE A 192 10.61 -8.48 -20.07
C ILE A 192 11.94 -9.12 -20.49
N GLU A 193 12.62 -8.50 -21.44
CA GLU A 193 13.98 -8.91 -21.80
C GLU A 193 14.96 -8.54 -20.68
N ILE A 194 15.68 -9.51 -20.15
CA ILE A 194 16.80 -9.28 -19.24
C ILE A 194 18.11 -9.30 -20.01
N LYS A 195 18.94 -8.28 -19.80
CA LYS A 195 20.30 -8.26 -20.36
C LYS A 195 21.20 -9.15 -19.50
N PRO A 196 22.05 -10.02 -20.09
CA PRO A 196 22.91 -10.95 -19.37
C PRO A 196 24.06 -10.28 -18.59
#